data_AF-A0AB73B6P2-F1
#
_entry.id   AF-A0AB73B6P2-F1
#
_cell.length_a   1.000
_cell.length_b   1.000
_cell.length_c   1.000
_cell.angle_alpha   90.00
_cell.angle_beta   90.00
_cell.angle_gamma   90.00
#
_symmetry.space_group_name_H-M   'P 1'
#
loop_
_entity.id
_entity.type
_entity.pdbx_description
1 polymer ?
#
loop_
_entity_poly.entity_id
_entity_poly.type
_entity_poly.pdbx_seq_one_letter_code
_entity_poly.pdbx_strand_id
1 'polypeptide(L)'
;MPKFIAIFGWVLFVVGAVQAAIGLPTDPARANNLKGMLVASALMILASLVFVVIQHNWFVEPGADRVDFRTVFGREKHIEYQDIVRVREYSAQGQPFIQVRDSHGTKLGLSLQLYDMSP
;
A
#
# COMPACT_ATOMS: atom_id res chain seq x y z
N MET A 1 -2.75 -6.10 9.96
CA MET A 1 -2.48 -5.79 8.54
C MET A 1 -3.75 -5.29 7.83
N PRO A 2 -3.74 -4.14 7.16
CA PRO A 2 -4.93 -3.58 6.50
C PRO A 2 -5.34 -4.43 5.28
N LYS A 3 -6.30 -5.33 5.48
CA LYS A 3 -6.83 -6.24 4.44
C LYS A 3 -7.38 -5.52 3.21
N PHE A 4 -7.79 -4.26 3.34
CA PHE A 4 -8.30 -3.43 2.26
C PHE A 4 -7.31 -3.27 1.09
N ILE A 5 -6.01 -3.17 1.36
CA ILE A 5 -4.97 -3.00 0.32
C ILE A 5 -4.90 -4.25 -0.57
N ALA A 6 -4.97 -5.44 0.03
CA ALA A 6 -4.99 -6.69 -0.72
C ALA A 6 -6.27 -6.85 -1.55
N ILE A 7 -7.44 -6.53 -0.98
CA ILE A 7 -8.72 -6.61 -1.70
C ILE A 7 -8.68 -5.69 -2.93
N PHE A 8 -8.20 -4.45 -2.76
CA PHE A 8 -8.11 -3.48 -3.85
C PHE A 8 -7.14 -3.93 -4.95
N GLY A 9 -5.97 -4.46 -4.56
CA GLY A 9 -5.00 -5.03 -5.49
C GLY A 9 -5.56 -6.21 -6.29
N TRP A 10 -6.32 -7.11 -5.67
CA TRP A 10 -6.98 -8.23 -6.34
C TRP A 10 -8.07 -7.79 -7.32
N VAL A 11 -8.87 -6.79 -6.98
CA VAL A 11 -9.89 -6.25 -7.90
C VAL A 11 -9.24 -5.66 -9.15
N LEU A 12 -8.20 -4.84 -8.98
CA LEU A 12 -7.44 -4.28 -10.10
C LEU A 12 -6.81 -5.38 -10.99
N PHE A 13 -6.28 -6.43 -10.36
CA PHE A 13 -5.73 -7.58 -11.10
C PHE A 13 -6.78 -8.26 -11.96
N VAL A 14 -7.94 -8.60 -11.38
CA VAL A 14 -9.01 -9.32 -12.09
C VAL A 14 -9.55 -8.48 -13.25
N VAL A 15 -9.80 -7.19 -13.03
CA VAL A 15 -10.27 -6.28 -14.10
C VAL A 15 -9.23 -6.17 -15.22
N GLY A 16 -7.95 -6.01 -14.87
CA GLY A 16 -6.87 -5.98 -15.85
C GLY A 16 -6.76 -7.29 -16.63
N ALA A 17 -6.83 -8.44 -15.95
CA ALA A 17 -6.77 -9.76 -16.59
C ALA A 17 -7.93 -10.00 -17.55
N VAL A 18 -9.15 -9.61 -17.19
CA VAL A 18 -10.33 -9.69 -18.07
C VAL A 18 -10.15 -8.79 -19.29
N GLN A 19 -9.70 -7.55 -19.12
CA GLN A 19 -9.43 -6.65 -20.25
C GLN A 19 -8.33 -7.19 -21.17
N ALA A 20 -7.28 -7.78 -20.61
CA ALA A 20 -6.22 -8.42 -21.38
C ALA A 20 -6.78 -9.59 -22.21
N ALA A 21 -7.61 -10.44 -21.59
CA ALA A 21 -8.21 -11.60 -22.25
C ALA A 21 -9.14 -11.19 -23.42
N ILE A 22 -9.95 -10.14 -23.25
CA ILE A 22 -10.83 -9.62 -24.31
C ILE A 22 -10.02 -8.84 -25.37
N GLY A 23 -8.90 -8.25 -24.96
CA GLY A 23 -8.06 -7.38 -25.78
C GLY A 23 -7.12 -8.10 -26.74
N LEU A 24 -6.95 -9.41 -26.60
CA LEU A 24 -6.14 -10.22 -27.48
C LEU A 24 -6.76 -10.23 -28.90
N PRO A 25 -6.10 -9.59 -29.89
CA PRO A 25 -6.64 -9.54 -31.24
C PRO A 25 -6.51 -10.92 -31.87
N THR A 26 -7.63 -11.59 -32.07
CA THR A 26 -7.70 -12.81 -32.89
C THR A 26 -7.67 -12.50 -34.39
N ASP A 27 -7.82 -11.22 -34.78
CA ASP A 27 -7.95 -10.77 -36.16
C ASP A 27 -7.18 -9.44 -36.39
N PRO A 28 -6.28 -9.34 -37.39
CA PRO A 28 -5.44 -8.15 -37.60
C PRO A 28 -6.22 -6.86 -37.84
N ALA A 29 -7.44 -6.93 -38.39
CA ALA A 29 -8.28 -5.77 -38.66
C ALA A 29 -8.79 -5.09 -37.37
N ARG A 30 -8.93 -5.84 -36.26
CA ARG A 30 -9.32 -5.30 -34.94
C ARG A 30 -8.13 -4.89 -34.09
N ALA A 31 -6.91 -5.27 -34.48
CA ALA A 31 -5.70 -5.02 -33.70
C ALA A 31 -5.47 -3.53 -33.41
N ASN A 32 -5.75 -2.63 -34.37
CA ASN A 32 -5.59 -1.19 -34.15
C ASN A 32 -6.59 -0.62 -33.12
N ASN A 33 -7.82 -1.15 -33.06
CA ASN A 33 -8.83 -0.70 -32.10
C ASN A 33 -8.60 -1.28 -30.68
N LEU A 34 -7.95 -2.45 -30.58
CA LEU A 34 -7.71 -3.15 -29.31
C LEU A 34 -6.40 -2.77 -28.60
N LYS A 35 -5.46 -2.08 -29.29
CA LYS A 35 -4.20 -1.61 -28.71
C LYS A 35 -4.38 -0.79 -27.43
N GLY A 36 -5.34 0.14 -27.41
CA GLY A 36 -5.61 0.95 -26.22
C GLY A 36 -6.07 0.13 -25.02
N MET A 37 -6.89 -0.90 -25.26
CA MET A 37 -7.38 -1.80 -24.20
C MET A 37 -6.27 -2.68 -23.64
N LEU A 38 -5.34 -3.13 -24.48
CA LEU A 38 -4.16 -3.87 -24.04
C LEU A 38 -3.25 -3.01 -23.16
N VAL A 39 -2.98 -1.75 -23.55
CA VAL A 39 -2.20 -0.81 -22.74
C VAL A 39 -2.88 -0.54 -21.39
N ALA A 40 -4.19 -0.31 -21.38
CA ALA A 40 -4.94 -0.13 -20.15
C ALA A 40 -4.88 -1.38 -19.25
N SER A 41 -4.99 -2.58 -19.82
CA SER A 41 -4.88 -3.84 -19.08
C SER A 41 -3.50 -4.02 -18.45
N ALA A 42 -2.43 -3.67 -19.18
CA ALA A 42 -1.06 -3.75 -18.69
C ALA A 42 -0.83 -2.77 -17.52
N LEU A 43 -1.36 -1.55 -17.62
CA LEU A 43 -1.30 -0.57 -16.53
C LEU A 43 -2.07 -1.04 -15.29
N MET A 44 -3.25 -1.64 -15.46
CA MET A 44 -4.04 -2.21 -14.36
C MET A 44 -3.29 -3.34 -13.64
N ILE A 45 -2.65 -4.24 -14.40
CA ILE A 45 -1.84 -5.34 -13.86
C ILE A 45 -0.62 -4.80 -13.12
N LEU A 46 0.09 -3.83 -13.71
CA LEU A 46 1.24 -3.18 -13.06
C LEU A 46 0.82 -2.47 -11.76
N ALA A 47 -0.30 -1.75 -11.77
CA ALA A 47 -0.84 -1.11 -10.58
C ALA A 47 -1.14 -2.15 -9.49
N SER A 48 -1.76 -3.29 -9.83
CA SER A 48 -1.98 -4.39 -8.89
C SER A 48 -0.68 -4.93 -8.31
N LEU A 49 0.35 -5.12 -9.14
CA LEU A 49 1.66 -5.59 -8.69
C LEU A 49 2.29 -4.63 -7.67
N VAL A 50 2.16 -3.32 -7.91
CA VAL A 50 2.57 -2.30 -6.94
C VAL A 50 1.88 -2.53 -5.61
N PHE A 51 0.55 -2.71 -5.58
CA PHE A 51 -0.21 -2.99 -4.36
C PHE A 51 0.28 -4.24 -3.59
N VAL A 52 0.65 -5.31 -4.30
CA VAL A 52 1.24 -6.52 -3.69
C VAL A 52 2.60 -6.20 -3.06
N VAL A 53 3.45 -5.43 -3.75
CA VAL A 53 4.73 -4.97 -3.22
C VAL A 53 4.54 -4.09 -1.99
N ILE A 54 3.53 -3.20 -1.98
CA ILE A 54 3.17 -2.40 -0.80
C ILE A 54 2.83 -3.32 0.38
N GLN A 55 1.97 -4.32 0.16
CA GLN A 55 1.56 -5.28 1.20
C GLN A 55 2.74 -6.06 1.76
N HIS A 56 3.63 -6.56 0.89
CA HIS A 56 4.79 -7.34 1.32
C HIS A 56 5.85 -6.48 2.04
N ASN A 57 6.02 -5.22 1.61
CA ASN A 57 7.02 -4.34 2.20
C ASN A 57 6.53 -3.59 3.45
N TRP A 58 5.23 -3.62 3.77
CA TRP A 58 4.70 -2.90 4.94
C TRP A 58 4.69 -3.82 6.17
N PHE A 59 5.70 -3.69 7.01
CA PHE A 59 5.75 -4.33 8.32
C PHE A 59 6.05 -3.28 9.40
N VAL A 60 5.38 -3.39 10.55
CA VAL A 60 5.65 -2.57 11.74
C VAL A 60 5.80 -3.54 12.89
N GLU A 61 6.98 -3.56 13.50
CA GLU A 61 7.30 -4.35 14.67
C GLU A 61 7.52 -3.39 15.84
N PRO A 62 6.58 -3.29 16.78
CA PRO A 62 6.79 -2.53 18.01
C PRO A 62 7.75 -3.33 18.93
N GLY A 63 8.98 -2.83 19.10
CA GLY A 63 9.94 -3.33 20.07
C GLY A 63 9.84 -2.59 21.41
N ALA A 64 10.57 -3.05 22.43
CA ALA A 64 10.51 -2.47 23.79
C ALA A 64 10.95 -0.99 23.85
N ASP A 65 11.95 -0.60 23.05
CA ASP A 65 12.55 0.74 23.09
C ASP A 65 12.48 1.49 21.74
N ARG A 66 12.04 0.80 20.68
CA ARG A 66 12.02 1.31 19.31
C ARG A 66 10.86 0.74 18.52
N VAL A 67 10.36 1.49 17.55
CA VAL A 67 9.42 0.99 16.54
C VAL A 67 10.15 0.84 15.22
N ASP A 68 10.33 -0.41 14.80
CA ASP A 68 10.88 -0.74 13.49
C ASP A 68 9.74 -0.80 12.48
N PHE A 69 9.84 -0.04 11.39
CA PHE A 69 8.86 -0.09 10.32
C PHE A 69 9.51 -0.04 8.94
N ARG A 70 9.01 -0.88 8.06
CA ARG A 70 9.41 -0.88 6.65
C ARG A 70 8.40 -0.09 5.84
N THR A 71 8.90 0.92 5.14
CA THR A 71 8.10 1.75 4.24
C THR A 71 7.74 1.01 2.95
N VAL A 72 6.76 1.52 2.21
CA VAL A 72 6.28 0.98 0.91
C VAL A 72 7.41 0.67 -0.08
N PHE A 73 8.50 1.45 -0.04
CA PHE A 73 9.67 1.27 -0.89
C PHE A 73 10.71 0.25 -0.36
N GLY A 74 10.37 -0.53 0.66
CA GLY A 74 11.27 -1.50 1.27
C GLY A 74 12.36 -0.89 2.17
N ARG A 75 12.38 0.43 2.35
CA ARG A 75 13.29 1.09 3.30
C ARG A 75 12.83 0.81 4.71
N GLU A 76 13.66 0.08 5.44
CA GLU A 76 13.58 -0.08 6.89
C GLU A 76 13.92 1.27 7.55
N LYS A 77 13.05 1.69 8.46
CA LYS A 77 13.24 2.87 9.30
C LYS A 77 12.93 2.46 10.73
N HIS A 78 13.69 3.01 11.67
CA HIS A 78 13.40 2.90 13.09
C HIS A 78 13.06 4.29 13.63
N ILE A 79 12.17 4.34 14.61
CA ILE A 79 11.96 5.49 15.48
C ILE A 79 12.20 5.00 16.90
N GLU A 80 13.18 5.59 17.60
CA GLU A 80 13.34 5.37 19.04
C GLU A 80 12.31 6.20 19.80
N TYR A 81 11.74 5.65 20.88
CA TYR A 81 10.70 6.36 21.63
C TYR A 81 11.19 7.67 22.24
N GLN A 82 12.47 7.72 22.60
CA GLN A 82 13.12 8.91 23.16
C GLN A 82 13.25 10.07 22.17
N ASP A 83 13.27 9.78 20.87
CA ASP A 83 13.45 10.80 19.83
C ASP A 83 12.13 11.34 19.29
N ILE A 84 10.99 10.96 19.87
CA ILE A 84 9.67 11.44 19.49
C ILE A 84 9.49 12.90 19.91
N VAL A 85 9.57 13.81 18.94
CA VAL A 85 9.40 15.25 19.17
C VAL A 85 7.95 15.69 19.04
N ARG A 86 7.15 14.98 18.23
CA ARG A 86 5.75 15.36 18.02
C ARG A 86 4.84 14.16 17.81
N VAL A 87 3.81 14.07 18.63
CA VAL A 87 2.69 13.15 18.45
C VAL A 87 1.47 13.96 18.03
N ARG A 88 0.80 13.51 16.97
CA ARG A 88 -0.45 14.10 16.52
C ARG A 88 -1.47 13.00 16.31
N GLU A 89 -2.52 13.04 17.09
CA GLU A 89 -3.70 12.22 16.87
C GLU A 89 -4.61 12.91 15.86
N TYR A 90 -5.11 12.17 14.89
CA TYR A 90 -6.08 12.66 13.95
C TYR A 90 -7.04 11.53 13.58
N SER A 91 -8.30 11.88 13.37
CA SER A 91 -9.28 10.93 12.86
C SER A 91 -9.35 11.06 11.35
N ALA A 92 -9.14 9.96 10.63
CA ALA A 92 -9.33 9.90 9.19
C ALA A 92 -10.39 8.84 8.87
N GLN A 93 -11.46 9.25 8.18
CA GLN A 93 -12.61 8.38 7.86
C GLN A 93 -13.21 7.67 9.10
N GLY A 94 -13.24 8.36 10.25
CA GLY A 94 -13.77 7.81 11.50
C GLY A 94 -12.86 6.80 12.20
N GLN A 95 -11.67 6.54 11.66
CA GLN A 95 -10.66 5.71 12.31
C GLN A 95 -9.62 6.58 13.04
N PRO A 96 -9.26 6.24 14.28
CA PRO A 96 -8.23 6.95 15.02
C PRO A 96 -6.85 6.61 14.47
N PHE A 97 -6.13 7.64 14.02
CA PHE A 97 -4.73 7.57 13.59
C PHE A 97 -3.84 8.35 14.54
N ILE A 98 -2.64 7.81 14.78
CA ILE A 98 -1.53 8.52 15.42
C ILE A 98 -0.46 8.76 14.36
N GLN A 99 -0.07 10.03 14.19
CA GLN A 99 1.14 10.41 13.49
C GLN A 99 2.22 10.74 14.51
N VAL A 100 3.29 9.94 14.52
CA VAL A 100 4.49 10.15 15.30
C VAL A 100 5.55 10.77 14.39
N ARG A 101 6.21 11.83 14.86
CA ARG A 101 7.34 12.44 14.18
C ARG A 101 8.54 12.48 15.12
N ASP A 102 9.63 11.94 14.61
CA ASP A 102 10.95 11.93 15.24
C ASP A 102 11.70 13.25 14.92
N SER A 103 12.61 13.64 15.82
CA SER A 103 13.63 14.68 15.69
C SER A 103 14.40 14.63 14.35
N HIS A 104 14.68 13.43 13.84
CA HIS A 104 15.34 13.20 12.55
C HIS A 104 14.43 13.46 11.33
N GLY A 105 13.19 13.87 11.56
CA GLY A 105 12.21 14.19 10.51
C GLY A 105 11.47 12.97 9.96
N THR A 106 11.73 11.78 10.50
CA THR A 106 11.00 10.55 10.18
C THR A 106 9.55 10.66 10.65
N LYS A 107 8.60 10.30 9.78
CA LYS A 107 7.16 10.33 10.07
C LYS A 107 6.59 8.91 9.99
N LEU A 108 5.86 8.52 11.02
CA LEU A 108 5.14 7.25 11.09
C LEU A 108 3.66 7.55 11.35
N GLY A 109 2.78 7.04 10.49
CA GLY A 109 1.33 7.12 10.67
C GLY A 109 0.79 5.74 10.96
N LEU A 110 0.21 5.52 12.13
CA LEU A 110 -0.35 4.25 12.58
C LEU A 110 -1.84 4.40 12.85
N SER A 111 -2.62 3.41 12.46
CA SER A 111 -4.03 3.30 12.86
C SER A 111 -4.09 2.47 14.15
N LEU A 112 -4.69 3.05 15.19
CA LEU A 112 -4.83 2.42 16.52
C LEU A 112 -5.78 1.21 16.52
N GLN A 113 -6.62 1.06 15.50
CA GLN A 113 -7.50 -0.12 15.37
C GLN A 113 -6.80 -1.31 14.70
N LEU A 114 -5.67 -1.09 14.02
CA LEU A 114 -4.97 -2.13 13.25
C LEU A 114 -3.85 -2.82 14.01
N TYR A 115 -3.41 -2.23 15.11
CA TYR A 115 -2.43 -2.77 16.05
C TYR A 115 -3.02 -2.65 17.44
N ASP A 116 -3.30 -3.81 18.06
CA ASP A 116 -3.82 -3.86 19.42
C ASP A 116 -2.70 -3.40 20.37
N MET A 117 -2.84 -2.18 20.89
CA MET A 117 -1.95 -1.61 21.90
C MET A 117 -2.64 -1.60 23.26
N SER A 118 -3.52 -2.58 23.50
CA SER A 118 -4.06 -2.84 24.83
C SER A 118 -2.93 -3.25 25.79
N PRO A 119 -2.84 -2.63 26.99
CA PRO A 119 -1.82 -2.95 27.98
C PRO A 119 -1.92 -4.39 28.52
#